data_AF-A0A9P0MXJ8-F1
#
_entry.id   AF-A0A9P0MXJ8-F1
#
_cell.length_a   1.000
_cell.length_b   1.000
_cell.length_c   1.000
_cell.angle_alpha   90.00
_cell.angle_beta   90.00
_cell.angle_gamma   90.00
#
_symmetry.space_group_name_H-M   'P 1'
#
loop_
_entity.id
_entity.type
_entity.pdbx_description
1 polymer ?
#
loop_
_entity_poly.entity_id
_entity_poly.type
_entity_poly.pdbx_seq_one_letter_code
_entity_poly.pdbx_strand_id
1 'polypeptide(L)'
;MAAIDVEPQKMETLMRTLKLSGHVGFDSLPDQLVNKSVQNGFVFNILCIGETGLGKSTLMDSLFNTNFESVPSPHNLPTVKLKAHTYELQESSVRLKLTICDTVGYGDQVNKEDSFKAVVDYIDAQFEAYLQEELKIKRALPQYHDSRLHVCLYFICPTGHGLKSIDLVCMKKLDTKVNIIPIIAKADTISKTELQKFKSKIMQELQANSVEIYQFPVDDESVTE
;
A
#
# COMPACT_ATOMS: atom_id res chain seq x y z
N MET A 1 -16.31 5.82 -82.45
CA MET A 1 -15.44 6.18 -81.30
C MET A 1 -16.28 5.99 -80.05
N ALA A 2 -16.07 4.86 -79.36
CA ALA A 2 -16.84 4.47 -78.19
C ALA A 2 -16.37 5.24 -76.96
N ALA A 3 -17.32 5.72 -76.15
CA ALA A 3 -17.07 6.38 -74.88
C ALA A 3 -16.46 5.36 -73.90
N ILE A 4 -15.37 5.75 -73.25
CA ILE A 4 -14.75 5.00 -72.16
C ILE A 4 -15.50 5.42 -70.90
N ASP A 5 -16.46 4.59 -70.48
CA ASP A 5 -17.08 4.71 -69.16
C ASP A 5 -16.03 4.37 -68.10
N VAL A 6 -15.70 5.35 -67.26
CA VAL A 6 -14.85 5.17 -66.08
C VAL A 6 -15.76 4.69 -64.95
N GLU A 7 -15.65 3.41 -64.60
CA GLU A 7 -16.35 2.84 -63.44
C GLU A 7 -15.91 3.54 -62.15
N PRO A 8 -16.83 4.01 -61.30
CA PRO A 8 -16.46 4.53 -59.99
C PRO A 8 -16.00 3.35 -59.11
N GLN A 9 -14.73 3.35 -58.72
CA GLN A 9 -14.20 2.43 -57.72
C GLN A 9 -15.03 2.57 -56.44
N LYS A 10 -15.77 1.51 -56.08
CA LYS A 10 -16.43 1.39 -54.78
C LYS A 10 -15.34 1.46 -53.70
N MET A 11 -15.21 2.64 -53.10
CA MET A 11 -14.53 2.78 -51.82
C MET A 11 -15.43 2.13 -50.77
N GLU A 12 -15.36 0.80 -50.67
CA GLU A 12 -15.87 0.08 -49.51
C GLU A 12 -15.14 0.63 -48.30
N THR A 13 -15.82 1.56 -47.65
CA THR A 13 -15.44 2.12 -46.37
C THR A 13 -15.35 0.91 -45.45
N LEU A 14 -14.13 0.47 -45.11
CA LEU A 14 -13.88 -0.49 -44.05
C LEU A 14 -14.30 0.15 -42.72
N MET A 15 -15.61 0.33 -42.53
CA MET A 15 -16.19 0.65 -41.24
C MET A 15 -15.89 -0.55 -40.36
N ARG A 16 -14.96 -0.39 -39.42
CA ARG A 16 -14.69 -1.38 -38.38
C ARG A 16 -16.00 -1.62 -37.63
N THR A 17 -16.71 -2.68 -38.01
CA THR A 17 -17.89 -3.12 -37.30
C THR A 17 -17.39 -3.82 -36.04
N LEU A 18 -17.28 -3.06 -34.95
CA LEU A 18 -16.98 -3.63 -33.63
C LEU A 18 -18.18 -4.49 -33.23
N LYS A 19 -18.00 -5.81 -33.21
CA LYS A 19 -19.00 -6.72 -32.63
C LYS A 19 -19.00 -6.48 -31.12
N LEU A 20 -20.08 -5.89 -30.63
CA LEU A 20 -20.29 -5.65 -29.21
C LEU A 20 -20.35 -7.00 -28.48
N SER A 21 -19.53 -7.19 -27.46
CA SER A 21 -19.39 -8.46 -26.70
C SER A 21 -20.49 -8.65 -25.64
N GLY A 22 -21.68 -8.05 -25.83
CA GLY A 22 -22.76 -8.10 -24.86
C GLY A 22 -23.69 -6.89 -24.93
N HIS A 23 -24.60 -6.79 -23.96
CA HIS A 23 -25.50 -5.66 -23.79
C HIS A 23 -24.73 -4.42 -23.35
N VAL A 24 -24.76 -3.38 -24.18
CA VAL A 24 -24.16 -2.07 -23.87
C VAL A 24 -25.29 -1.05 -23.71
N GLY A 25 -25.36 -0.44 -22.52
CA GLY A 25 -26.37 0.55 -22.16
C GLY A 25 -25.85 1.46 -21.05
N PHE A 26 -26.57 2.54 -20.76
CA PHE A 26 -26.23 3.41 -19.61
C PHE A 26 -26.29 2.64 -18.28
N ASP A 27 -27.10 1.59 -18.22
CA ASP A 27 -27.24 0.70 -17.07
C ASP A 27 -25.99 -0.15 -16.81
N SER A 28 -25.16 -0.42 -17.84
CA SER A 28 -23.91 -1.19 -17.71
C SER A 28 -22.66 -0.30 -17.60
N LEU A 29 -22.80 1.03 -17.52
CA LEU A 29 -21.68 1.93 -17.26
C LEU A 29 -20.95 1.65 -15.94
N PRO A 30 -21.62 1.32 -14.82
CA PRO A 30 -20.95 0.93 -13.59
C PRO A 30 -20.09 -0.32 -13.80
N ASP A 31 -20.65 -1.35 -14.44
CA ASP A 31 -19.94 -2.60 -14.73
C ASP A 31 -18.75 -2.39 -15.68
N GLN A 32 -18.89 -1.50 -16.66
CA GLN A 32 -17.80 -1.13 -17.56
C GLN A 32 -16.68 -0.40 -16.82
N LEU A 33 -17.01 0.46 -15.84
CA LEU A 33 -16.03 1.16 -15.02
C LEU A 33 -15.28 0.18 -14.09
N VAL A 34 -16.01 -0.75 -13.47
CA VAL A 34 -15.42 -1.81 -12.65
C VAL A 34 -14.51 -2.69 -13.51
N ASN A 35 -15.00 -3.20 -14.64
CA ASN A 35 -14.21 -4.04 -15.54
C ASN A 35 -12.96 -3.33 -16.08
N LYS A 36 -13.06 -2.04 -16.40
CA LYS A 36 -11.90 -1.24 -16.80
C LYS A 36 -10.88 -1.10 -15.67
N SER A 37 -11.34 -0.93 -14.44
CA SER A 37 -10.48 -0.84 -13.25
C SER A 37 -9.80 -2.19 -12.95
N VAL A 38 -10.54 -3.29 -13.07
CA VAL A 38 -10.02 -4.66 -12.94
C VAL A 38 -8.99 -4.98 -14.02
N GLN A 39 -9.21 -4.54 -15.26
CA GLN A 39 -8.25 -4.73 -16.36
C GLN A 39 -6.96 -3.93 -16.18
N ASN A 40 -7.03 -2.71 -15.64
CA ASN A 40 -5.86 -1.89 -15.36
C ASN A 40 -5.04 -2.44 -14.18
N GLY A 41 -5.67 -3.23 -13.31
CA GLY A 41 -5.07 -3.72 -12.08
C GLY A 41 -4.94 -2.64 -11.01
N PHE A 42 -4.53 -3.06 -9.82
CA PHE A 42 -4.35 -2.18 -8.68
C PHE A 42 -2.90 -2.20 -8.25
N VAL A 43 -2.38 -1.03 -7.88
CA VAL A 43 -1.07 -0.91 -7.23
C VAL A 43 -1.32 -0.70 -5.76
N PHE A 44 -0.64 -1.46 -4.91
CA PHE A 44 -0.76 -1.30 -3.47
C PHE A 44 0.62 -1.36 -2.82
N ASN A 45 1.01 -0.30 -2.09
CA ASN A 45 2.31 -0.21 -1.47
C ASN A 45 2.14 -0.14 0.05
N ILE A 46 2.68 -1.13 0.76
CA ILE A 46 2.59 -1.28 2.21
C ILE A 46 3.97 -1.06 2.82
N LEU A 47 4.05 -0.19 3.82
CA LEU A 47 5.24 -0.01 4.66
C LEU A 47 5.07 -0.78 5.98
N CYS A 48 6.02 -1.63 6.33
CA CYS A 48 6.04 -2.37 7.58
C CYS A 48 7.15 -1.81 8.49
N ILE A 49 6.77 -1.15 9.58
CA ILE A 49 7.68 -0.60 10.58
C ILE A 49 7.61 -1.42 11.86
N GLY A 50 8.76 -1.79 12.41
CA GLY A 50 8.83 -2.37 13.75
C GLY A 50 10.18 -3.01 14.04
N GLU A 51 10.37 -3.40 15.30
CA GLU A 51 11.62 -4.03 15.73
C GLU A 51 11.94 -5.33 14.96
N THR A 52 13.22 -5.66 14.89
CA THR A 52 13.68 -6.88 14.24
C THR A 52 13.16 -8.10 15.01
N GLY A 53 12.55 -9.06 14.30
CA GLY A 53 12.00 -10.28 14.92
C GLY A 53 10.57 -10.19 15.45
N LEU A 54 9.83 -9.12 15.18
CA LEU A 54 8.40 -9.01 15.52
C LEU A 54 7.44 -9.79 14.61
N GLY A 55 7.95 -10.41 13.54
CA GLY A 55 7.12 -11.19 12.60
C GLY A 55 6.50 -10.35 11.49
N LYS A 56 7.15 -9.26 11.05
CA LYS A 56 6.68 -8.40 9.94
C LYS A 56 6.44 -9.20 8.66
N SER A 57 7.46 -9.91 8.18
CA SER A 57 7.37 -10.72 6.97
C SER A 57 6.39 -11.88 7.14
N THR A 58 6.35 -12.53 8.31
CA THR A 58 5.38 -13.58 8.62
C THR A 58 3.93 -13.09 8.56
N LEU A 59 3.65 -11.86 9.03
CA LEU A 59 2.31 -11.27 8.90
C LEU A 59 1.96 -11.04 7.43
N MET A 60 2.91 -10.56 6.62
CA MET A 60 2.68 -10.35 5.18
C MET A 60 2.41 -11.67 4.47
N ASP A 61 3.21 -12.71 4.75
CA ASP A 61 3.01 -14.04 4.17
C ASP A 61 1.63 -14.60 4.51
N SER A 62 1.19 -14.41 5.76
CA SER A 62 -0.12 -14.86 6.23
C SER A 62 -1.28 -14.04 5.66
N LEU A 63 -1.10 -12.74 5.44
CA LEU A 63 -2.15 -11.86 4.89
C LEU A 63 -2.43 -12.16 3.42
N PHE A 64 -1.38 -12.41 2.64
CA PHE A 64 -1.51 -12.70 1.20
C PHE A 64 -1.53 -14.19 0.89
N ASN A 65 -1.39 -15.04 1.90
CA ASN A 65 -1.29 -16.50 1.77
C ASN A 65 -0.24 -16.93 0.72
N THR A 66 0.87 -16.20 0.66
CA THR A 66 1.97 -16.39 -0.27
C THR A 66 3.27 -16.36 0.50
N ASN A 67 4.25 -17.17 0.10
CA ASN A 67 5.57 -17.14 0.72
C ASN A 67 6.43 -16.10 -0.01
N PHE A 68 6.56 -14.92 0.58
CA PHE A 68 7.53 -13.94 0.14
C PHE A 68 8.89 -14.38 0.69
N GLU A 69 9.84 -14.74 -0.19
CA GLU A 69 11.20 -15.15 0.20
C GLU A 69 11.95 -14.02 0.93
N SER A 70 11.62 -13.83 2.21
CA SER A 70 12.13 -12.77 3.05
C SER A 70 13.34 -13.28 3.82
N VAL A 71 14.51 -12.74 3.49
CA VAL A 71 15.75 -13.12 4.17
C VAL A 71 15.75 -12.48 5.58
N PRO A 72 15.85 -13.28 6.66
CA PRO A 72 15.90 -12.75 8.01
C PRO A 72 17.09 -11.81 8.15
N SER A 73 16.84 -10.63 8.71
CA SER A 73 17.87 -9.60 8.82
C SER A 73 18.64 -9.74 10.14
N PRO A 74 19.96 -9.53 10.14
CA PRO A 74 20.76 -9.63 11.35
C PRO A 74 20.51 -8.44 12.28
N HIS A 75 20.60 -8.69 13.60
CA HIS A 75 20.41 -7.68 14.66
C HIS A 75 21.57 -6.68 14.82
N ASN A 76 22.68 -6.85 14.07
CA ASN A 76 23.90 -6.04 14.19
C ASN A 76 24.03 -4.98 13.11
N LEU A 77 22.93 -4.48 12.56
CA LEU A 77 22.98 -3.49 11.49
C LEU A 77 23.20 -2.09 12.05
N PRO A 78 24.26 -1.36 11.60
CA PRO A 78 24.62 -0.06 12.16
C PRO A 78 23.73 1.08 11.66
N THR A 79 22.76 0.82 10.77
CA THR A 79 21.86 1.82 10.19
C THR A 79 20.51 1.19 9.86
N VAL A 80 19.43 1.96 10.01
CA VAL A 80 18.10 1.57 9.55
C VAL A 80 18.08 1.66 8.02
N LYS A 81 17.64 0.59 7.36
CA LYS A 81 17.48 0.54 5.90
C LYS A 81 16.08 0.04 5.56
N LEU A 82 15.53 0.54 4.45
CA LEU A 82 14.28 0.05 3.91
C LEU A 82 14.56 -0.88 2.73
N LYS A 83 13.90 -2.04 2.71
CA LYS A 83 13.93 -2.99 1.61
C LYS A 83 12.54 -3.03 0.98
N ALA A 84 12.45 -2.64 -0.29
CA ALA A 84 11.23 -2.72 -1.06
C ALA A 84 11.24 -3.99 -1.93
N HIS A 85 10.18 -4.77 -1.85
CA HIS A 85 9.96 -5.95 -2.67
C HIS A 85 8.62 -5.82 -3.39
N THR A 86 8.64 -5.87 -4.71
CA THR A 86 7.43 -5.79 -5.54
C THR A 86 7.05 -7.19 -6.01
N TYR A 87 5.78 -7.53 -5.81
CA TYR A 87 5.15 -8.78 -6.17
C TYR A 87 3.95 -8.51 -7.06
N GLU A 88 3.76 -9.34 -8.08
CA GLU A 88 2.55 -9.32 -8.90
C GLU A 88 1.68 -10.50 -8.49
N LEU A 89 0.58 -10.18 -7.83
CA LEU A 89 -0.41 -11.13 -7.31
C LEU A 89 -1.68 -11.05 -8.18
N GLN A 90 -2.40 -12.15 -8.27
CA GLN A 90 -3.70 -12.18 -8.91
C GLN A 90 -4.74 -12.71 -7.92
N GLU A 91 -5.58 -11.83 -7.40
CA GLU A 91 -6.61 -12.17 -6.43
C GLU A 91 -7.99 -12.01 -7.09
N SER A 92 -8.79 -13.07 -7.12
CA SER A 92 -10.20 -13.03 -7.56
C SER A 92 -10.47 -12.29 -8.88
N SER A 93 -9.66 -12.55 -9.92
CA SER A 93 -9.66 -11.92 -11.27
C SER A 93 -9.01 -10.54 -11.39
N VAL A 94 -8.54 -9.97 -10.29
CA VAL A 94 -7.87 -8.67 -10.23
C VAL A 94 -6.35 -8.86 -10.21
N ARG A 95 -5.62 -8.11 -11.05
CA ARG A 95 -4.15 -8.04 -10.98
C ARG A 95 -3.74 -7.01 -9.94
N LEU A 96 -3.07 -7.44 -8.89
CA LEU A 96 -2.54 -6.61 -7.82
C LEU A 96 -1.02 -6.55 -7.91
N LYS A 97 -0.48 -5.36 -8.15
CA LYS A 97 0.95 -5.10 -8.01
C LYS A 97 1.20 -4.60 -6.59
N LEU A 98 1.62 -5.51 -5.73
CA LEU A 98 1.89 -5.25 -4.33
C LEU A 98 3.37 -4.91 -4.13
N THR A 99 3.68 -3.78 -3.52
CA THR A 99 5.03 -3.47 -3.04
C THR A 99 5.05 -3.51 -1.52
N ILE A 100 5.87 -4.38 -0.95
CA ILE A 100 6.09 -4.47 0.49
C ILE A 100 7.43 -3.80 0.81
N CYS A 101 7.39 -2.76 1.62
CA CYS A 101 8.55 -2.04 2.11
C CYS A 101 8.80 -2.41 3.57
N ASP A 102 9.84 -3.19 3.84
CA ASP A 102 10.22 -3.61 5.18
C ASP A 102 11.32 -2.72 5.75
N THR A 103 11.13 -2.24 6.99
CA THR A 103 12.23 -1.61 7.75
C THR A 103 13.13 -2.68 8.37
N VAL A 104 14.42 -2.55 8.14
CA VAL A 104 15.46 -3.43 8.69
C VAL A 104 16.34 -2.64 9.66
N GLY A 105 16.62 -3.22 10.84
CA GLY A 105 17.47 -2.59 11.86
C GLY A 105 16.75 -1.51 12.69
N TYR A 106 15.42 -1.40 12.58
CA TYR A 106 14.65 -0.47 13.38
C TYR A 106 14.64 -0.92 14.85
N GLY A 107 15.08 -0.05 15.76
CA GLY A 107 15.11 -0.32 17.20
C GLY A 107 16.30 -1.14 17.72
N ASP A 108 17.15 -1.69 16.83
CA ASP A 108 18.35 -2.48 17.19
C ASP A 108 19.54 -1.59 17.64
N GLN A 109 19.54 -0.32 17.24
CA GLN A 109 20.61 0.63 17.51
C GLN A 109 20.58 1.12 18.96
N VAL A 110 21.77 1.35 19.54
CA VAL A 110 21.90 2.00 20.85
C VAL A 110 21.46 3.47 20.78
N ASN A 111 21.81 4.17 19.69
CA ASN A 111 21.29 5.51 19.42
C ASN A 111 20.06 5.41 18.49
N LYS A 112 18.90 5.76 19.04
CA LYS A 112 17.57 5.61 18.42
C LYS A 112 17.01 6.92 17.87
N GLU A 113 17.71 8.04 18.09
CA GLU A 113 17.19 9.38 17.77
C GLU A 113 17.07 9.64 16.26
N ASP A 114 17.84 8.95 15.42
CA ASP A 114 17.82 9.13 13.97
C ASP A 114 17.12 7.99 13.21
N SER A 115 16.58 6.99 13.92
CA SER A 115 15.99 5.81 13.27
C SER A 115 14.76 6.12 12.41
N PHE A 116 13.98 7.14 12.78
CA PHE A 116 12.81 7.55 12.00
C PHE A 116 13.19 8.38 10.76
N LYS A 117 14.36 9.04 10.73
CA LYS A 117 14.77 9.88 9.60
C LYS A 117 14.88 9.06 8.32
N ALA A 118 15.54 7.90 8.38
CA ALA A 118 15.66 7.01 7.22
C ALA A 118 14.30 6.57 6.64
N VAL A 119 13.28 6.39 7.49
CA VAL A 119 11.92 6.04 7.06
C VAL A 119 11.23 7.25 6.43
N VAL A 120 11.32 8.41 7.07
CA VAL A 120 10.72 9.66 6.57
C VAL A 120 11.35 10.07 5.24
N ASP A 121 12.67 10.02 5.13
CA ASP A 121 13.42 10.35 3.91
C ASP A 121 13.02 9.43 2.75
N TYR A 122 12.76 8.14 3.04
CA TYR A 122 12.28 7.20 2.04
C TYR A 122 10.87 7.56 1.54
N ILE A 123 9.95 7.89 2.45
CA ILE A 123 8.59 8.33 2.11
C ILE A 123 8.65 9.60 1.25
N ASP A 124 9.44 10.59 1.67
CA ASP A 124 9.60 11.85 0.95
C ASP A 124 10.21 11.63 -0.44
N ALA A 125 11.18 10.72 -0.57
CA ALA A 125 11.73 10.36 -1.87
C ALA A 125 10.68 9.75 -2.82
N GLN A 126 9.72 8.96 -2.31
CA GLN A 126 8.62 8.44 -3.14
C GLN A 126 7.64 9.55 -3.55
N PHE A 127 7.33 10.48 -2.64
CA PHE A 127 6.48 11.63 -2.98
C PHE A 127 7.14 12.55 -4.00
N GLU A 128 8.44 12.82 -3.84
CA GLU A 128 9.21 13.63 -4.78
C GLU A 128 9.26 12.95 -6.16
N ALA A 129 9.50 11.64 -6.22
CA ALA A 129 9.51 10.89 -7.48
C ALA A 129 8.17 11.01 -8.23
N TYR A 130 7.05 10.93 -7.50
CA TYR A 130 5.72 11.12 -8.07
C TYR A 130 5.49 12.55 -8.56
N LEU A 131 5.85 13.55 -7.74
CA LEU A 131 5.74 14.97 -8.08
C LEU A 131 6.55 15.31 -9.33
N GLN A 132 7.76 14.79 -9.44
CA GLN A 132 8.61 14.99 -10.62
C GLN A 132 7.97 14.42 -11.89
N GLU A 133 7.24 13.31 -11.80
CA GLU A 133 6.49 12.77 -12.94
C GLU A 133 5.30 13.66 -13.33
N GLU A 134 4.57 14.20 -12.35
CA GLU A 134 3.44 15.12 -12.59
C GLU A 134 3.89 16.43 -13.25
N LEU A 135 5.08 16.93 -12.90
CA LEU A 135 5.64 18.17 -13.44
C LEU A 135 6.17 18.03 -14.88
N LYS A 136 6.31 16.81 -15.42
CA LYS A 136 6.76 16.61 -16.81
C LYS A 136 5.76 17.19 -17.83
N ILE A 137 6.29 17.72 -18.93
CA ILE A 137 5.50 18.29 -20.03
C ILE A 137 4.73 17.20 -20.79
N LYS A 138 5.36 16.04 -21.02
CA LYS A 138 4.71 14.85 -21.59
C LYS A 138 4.44 13.84 -20.46
N ARG A 139 3.24 13.87 -19.92
CA ARG A 139 2.83 13.05 -18.78
C ARG A 139 2.41 11.66 -19.25
N ALA A 140 3.03 10.62 -18.69
CA ALA A 140 2.63 9.23 -18.89
C ALA A 140 2.01 8.65 -17.60
N LEU A 141 1.24 9.45 -16.85
CA LEU A 141 0.59 9.05 -15.60
C LEU A 141 -0.17 7.72 -15.67
N PRO A 142 -0.90 7.38 -16.75
CA PRO A 142 -1.62 6.10 -16.82
C PRO A 142 -0.70 4.87 -16.88
N GLN A 143 0.56 5.05 -17.28
CA GLN A 143 1.57 3.99 -17.38
C GLN A 143 2.61 4.07 -16.26
N TYR A 144 2.59 5.14 -15.47
CA TYR A 144 3.53 5.35 -14.40
C TYR A 144 3.20 4.45 -13.21
N HIS A 145 4.22 3.81 -12.66
CA HIS A 145 4.07 3.01 -11.46
C HIS A 145 4.10 3.90 -10.23
N ASP A 146 2.95 4.04 -9.57
CA ASP A 146 2.88 4.76 -8.30
C ASP A 146 3.64 3.99 -7.21
N SER A 147 4.71 4.59 -6.69
CA SER A 147 5.53 4.04 -5.61
C SER A 147 5.23 4.67 -4.24
N ARG A 148 4.24 5.56 -4.15
CA ARG A 148 3.84 6.20 -2.89
C ARG A 148 3.31 5.15 -1.92
N LEU A 149 3.66 5.30 -0.64
CA LEU A 149 3.20 4.38 0.39
C LEU A 149 1.74 4.68 0.74
N HIS A 150 0.87 3.68 0.57
CA HIS A 150 -0.57 3.84 0.82
C HIS A 150 -0.90 3.61 2.30
N VAL A 151 -0.24 2.63 2.92
CA VAL A 151 -0.48 2.22 4.30
C VAL A 151 0.84 1.93 4.99
N CYS A 152 0.92 2.34 6.26
CA CYS A 152 2.02 2.01 7.16
C CYS A 152 1.50 1.12 8.30
N LEU A 153 1.89 -0.15 8.29
CA LEU A 153 1.65 -1.09 9.37
C LEU A 153 2.73 -0.91 10.43
N TYR A 154 2.33 -0.38 11.59
CA TYR A 154 3.24 -0.15 12.70
C TYR A 154 3.14 -1.27 13.73
N PHE A 155 4.18 -2.09 13.82
CA PHE A 155 4.24 -3.23 14.73
C PHE A 155 4.72 -2.79 16.12
N ILE A 156 3.79 -2.80 17.07
CA ILE A 156 4.04 -2.52 18.49
C ILE A 156 4.43 -3.82 19.19
N CYS A 157 5.51 -3.77 19.96
CA CYS A 157 5.95 -4.93 20.75
C CYS A 157 4.95 -5.22 21.89
N PRO A 158 4.60 -6.49 22.14
CA PRO A 158 3.66 -6.89 23.19
C PRO A 158 4.31 -6.83 24.57
N THR A 159 4.62 -5.63 25.07
CA THR A 159 5.26 -5.43 26.39
C THR A 159 4.27 -5.44 27.56
N GLY A 160 2.98 -5.23 27.29
CA GLY A 160 1.92 -5.15 28.32
C GLY A 160 1.88 -3.84 29.12
N HIS A 161 2.88 -2.96 28.97
CA HIS A 161 2.98 -1.74 29.77
C HIS A 161 2.58 -0.45 29.05
N GLY A 162 2.78 -0.32 27.74
CA GLY A 162 2.42 0.87 26.95
C GLY A 162 3.21 0.96 25.65
N LEU A 163 3.16 2.11 24.97
CA LEU A 163 4.01 2.43 23.83
C LEU A 163 5.42 2.80 24.28
N LYS A 164 6.42 2.43 23.48
CA LYS A 164 7.79 2.89 23.72
C LYS A 164 7.92 4.35 23.28
N SER A 165 8.80 5.10 23.92
CA SER A 165 9.05 6.51 23.56
C SER A 165 9.52 6.67 22.11
N ILE A 166 10.30 5.71 21.58
CA ILE A 166 10.70 5.71 20.17
C ILE A 166 9.48 5.56 19.24
N ASP A 167 8.52 4.71 19.60
CA ASP A 167 7.33 4.49 18.78
C ASP A 167 6.48 5.75 18.71
N LEU A 168 6.33 6.43 19.85
CA LEU A 168 5.58 7.67 19.94
C LEU A 168 6.19 8.78 19.09
N VAL A 169 7.50 8.97 19.16
CA VAL A 169 8.22 9.97 18.35
C VAL A 169 8.14 9.62 16.86
N CYS A 170 8.27 8.35 16.51
CA CYS A 170 8.21 7.88 15.13
C CYS A 170 6.81 8.09 14.52
N MET A 171 5.76 7.63 15.21
CA MET A 171 4.38 7.78 14.74
C MET A 171 4.00 9.26 14.57
N LYS A 172 4.40 10.12 15.51
CA LYS A 172 4.15 11.58 15.42
C LYS A 172 4.86 12.28 14.26
N LYS A 173 5.87 11.65 13.65
CA LYS A 173 6.53 12.15 12.44
C LYS A 173 5.95 11.58 11.15
N LEU A 174 5.26 10.45 11.26
CA LEU A 174 4.71 9.70 10.14
C LEU A 174 3.21 9.96 9.92
N ASP A 175 2.49 10.37 10.97
CA ASP A 175 1.04 10.61 10.96
C ASP A 175 0.58 11.55 9.83
N THR A 176 1.32 12.62 9.59
CA THR A 176 1.04 13.60 8.53
C THR A 176 1.40 13.12 7.11
N LYS A 177 2.11 11.99 6.98
CA LYS A 177 2.67 11.53 5.69
C LYS A 177 2.04 10.24 5.19
N VAL A 178 1.66 9.34 6.07
CA VAL A 178 1.17 8.00 5.68
C VAL A 178 0.05 7.56 6.61
N ASN A 179 -0.88 6.77 6.07
CA ASN A 179 -1.96 6.17 6.85
C ASN A 179 -1.39 5.11 7.80
N ILE A 180 -1.26 5.44 9.08
CA ILE A 180 -0.70 4.54 10.09
C ILE A 180 -1.80 3.61 10.63
N ILE A 181 -1.54 2.31 10.59
CA ILE A 181 -2.34 1.27 11.25
C ILE A 181 -1.47 0.62 12.34
N PRO A 182 -1.72 0.92 13.63
CA PRO A 182 -0.99 0.28 14.73
C PRO A 182 -1.45 -1.16 14.93
N ILE A 183 -0.50 -2.10 14.90
CA ILE A 183 -0.72 -3.54 15.07
C ILE A 183 0.11 -4.02 16.27
N ILE A 184 -0.52 -4.77 17.17
CA ILE A 184 0.20 -5.44 18.26
C ILE A 184 0.79 -6.74 17.70
N ALA A 185 2.12 -6.82 17.64
CA ALA A 185 2.82 -8.00 17.19
C ALA A 185 2.72 -9.14 18.22
N LYS A 186 2.84 -10.40 17.77
CA LYS A 186 2.86 -11.62 18.62
C LYS A 186 1.81 -11.58 19.74
N ALA A 187 0.56 -11.32 19.36
CA ALA A 187 -0.55 -11.16 20.32
C ALA A 187 -0.85 -12.44 21.13
N ASP A 188 -0.36 -13.59 20.68
CA ASP A 188 -0.38 -14.87 21.39
C ASP A 188 0.42 -14.85 22.72
N THR A 189 1.34 -13.90 22.89
CA THR A 189 2.14 -13.74 24.11
C THR A 189 1.40 -13.07 25.27
N ILE A 190 0.25 -12.43 25.01
CA ILE A 190 -0.51 -11.66 26.00
C ILE A 190 -1.86 -12.35 26.26
N SER A 191 -2.28 -12.43 27.52
CA SER A 191 -3.61 -12.96 27.85
C SER A 191 -4.75 -12.05 27.34
N LYS A 192 -5.94 -12.60 27.12
CA LYS A 192 -7.09 -11.83 26.61
C LYS A 192 -7.44 -10.62 27.48
N THR A 193 -7.30 -10.75 28.80
CA THR A 193 -7.61 -9.67 29.77
C THR A 193 -6.55 -8.57 29.76
N GLU A 194 -5.28 -8.94 29.65
CA GLU A 194 -4.17 -7.99 29.53
C GLU A 194 -4.20 -7.27 28.19
N LEU A 195 -4.56 -7.96 27.11
CA LEU A 195 -4.65 -7.38 25.77
C LEU A 195 -5.67 -6.24 25.71
N GLN A 196 -6.83 -6.39 26.36
CA GLN A 196 -7.85 -5.33 26.41
C GLN A 196 -7.35 -4.09 27.17
N LYS A 197 -6.67 -4.30 28.29
CA LYS A 197 -6.04 -3.20 29.06
C LYS A 197 -4.94 -2.53 28.25
N PHE A 198 -4.12 -3.32 27.56
CA PHE A 198 -3.01 -2.84 26.73
C PHE A 198 -3.51 -2.03 25.53
N LYS A 199 -4.53 -2.51 24.81
CA LYS A 199 -5.19 -1.76 23.73
C LYS A 199 -5.75 -0.42 24.21
N SER A 200 -6.46 -0.43 25.34
CA SER A 200 -7.02 0.79 25.93
C SER A 200 -5.92 1.79 26.28
N LYS A 201 -4.82 1.31 26.85
CA LYS A 201 -3.68 2.14 27.22
C LYS A 201 -2.96 2.72 25.99
N ILE A 202 -2.73 1.92 24.95
CA ILE A 202 -2.15 2.40 23.68
C ILE A 202 -3.04 3.51 23.09
N MET A 203 -4.36 3.30 23.03
CA MET A 203 -5.28 4.32 22.50
C MET A 203 -5.25 5.60 23.32
N GLN A 204 -5.20 5.51 24.65
CA GLN A 204 -5.06 6.68 25.52
C GLN A 204 -3.75 7.43 25.28
N GLU A 205 -2.63 6.71 25.12
CA GLU A 205 -1.32 7.32 24.87
C GLU A 205 -1.26 8.00 23.49
N LEU A 206 -1.86 7.40 22.46
CA LEU A 206 -1.97 8.01 21.12
C LEU A 206 -2.80 9.29 21.15
N GLN A 207 -3.96 9.26 21.83
CA GLN A 207 -4.83 10.44 21.98
C GLN A 207 -4.15 11.55 22.79
N ALA A 208 -3.49 11.19 23.90
CA ALA A 208 -2.79 12.16 24.76
C ALA A 208 -1.64 12.88 24.03
N ASN A 209 -1.02 12.22 23.04
CA ASN A 209 0.08 12.79 22.26
C ASN A 209 -0.35 13.36 20.91
N SER A 210 -1.66 13.33 20.62
CA SER A 210 -2.30 13.80 19.38
C SER A 210 -1.69 13.18 18.13
N VAL A 211 -1.48 11.86 18.16
CA VAL A 211 -1.02 11.10 16.99
C VAL A 211 -2.24 10.68 16.19
N GLU A 212 -2.32 11.10 14.92
CA GLU A 212 -3.39 10.69 14.02
C GLU A 212 -3.12 9.29 13.47
N ILE A 213 -4.10 8.40 13.64
CA ILE A 213 -4.08 7.05 13.07
C ILE A 213 -5.19 6.92 12.04
N TYR A 214 -5.01 5.99 11.11
CA TYR A 214 -6.02 5.72 10.09
C TYR A 214 -7.32 5.22 10.75
N GLN A 215 -8.42 5.90 10.46
CA GLN A 215 -9.76 5.50 10.85
C GLN A 215 -10.45 4.89 9.63
N PHE A 216 -10.98 3.68 9.80
CA PHE A 216 -11.75 3.05 8.74
C PHE A 216 -13.02 3.88 8.49
N PRO A 217 -13.35 4.17 7.22
CA PRO A 217 -14.60 4.83 6.86
C PRO A 217 -15.78 4.02 7.41
N VAL A 218 -16.62 4.65 8.23
CA VAL A 218 -17.87 4.07 8.77
C VAL A 218 -19.09 4.44 7.95
N ASP A 219 -18.92 5.20 6.86
CA ASP A 219 -19.99 5.72 6.02
C ASP A 219 -20.54 4.69 5.01
N ASP A 220 -19.98 3.48 4.97
CA ASP A 220 -20.42 2.43 4.05
C ASP A 220 -21.16 1.32 4.83
N GLU A 221 -22.49 1.32 4.74
CA GLU A 221 -23.37 0.31 5.38
C GLU A 221 -23.08 -1.13 4.91
N SER A 222 -22.23 -1.30 3.89
CA SER A 222 -21.79 -2.62 3.38
C SER A 222 -20.60 -3.24 4.12
N VAL A 223 -19.92 -2.50 5.01
CA VAL A 223 -18.70 -2.95 5.72
C VAL A 223 -19.00 -3.47 7.13
N THR A 224 -20.25 -3.39 7.58
CA THR A 224 -20.70 -3.92 8.88
C THR A 224 -21.30 -5.32 8.74
N GLU A 225 -20.50 -6.32 8.35
CA GLU A 225 -20.81 -7.74 8.58
C GLU A 225 -19.56 -8.54 8.98
#